data_AF-A0A1M3G6U7-F1
#
_entry.id   AF-A0A1M3G6U7-F1
#
_cell.length_a   1.000
_cell.length_b   1.000
_cell.length_c   1.000
_cell.angle_alpha   90.00
_cell.angle_beta   90.00
_cell.angle_gamma   90.00
#
_symmetry.space_group_name_H-M   'P 1'
#
loop_
_entity.id
_entity.type
_entity.pdbx_description
1 polymer ?
#
loop_
_entity_poly.entity_id
_entity_poly.type
_entity_poly.pdbx_seq_one_letter_code
_entity_poly.pdbx_strand_id
1 'polypeptide(L)' 'MDKVLLTEKEAYLAMQLFVENVWSMTNDEGLAMMLSSMIILEEGGTADPAYWEDWLDCINKVVAGRKAG' A
#
# COMPACT_ATOMS: atom_id res chain seq x y z
N MET A 1 -3.01 -13.95 -17.44
CA MET A 1 -1.88 -13.57 -16.56
C MET A 1 -1.69 -14.68 -15.56
N ASP A 2 -0.46 -15.12 -15.38
CA ASP A 2 -0.12 -16.10 -14.36
C ASP A 2 -0.35 -15.52 -12.96
N LYS A 3 -0.61 -16.40 -11.99
CA LYS A 3 -0.79 -16.00 -10.59
C LYS A 3 0.54 -15.46 -10.04
N VAL A 4 0.56 -14.19 -9.67
CA VAL A 4 1.72 -13.56 -9.00
C VAL A 4 1.46 -13.52 -7.49
N LEU A 5 2.41 -14.02 -6.71
CA LEU A 5 2.45 -13.82 -5.26
C LEU A 5 3.33 -12.62 -4.97
N LEU A 6 2.79 -11.65 -4.24
CA LEU A 6 3.51 -10.47 -3.78
C LEU A 6 3.78 -10.61 -2.29
N THR A 7 4.97 -10.19 -1.85
CA THR A 7 5.25 -9.90 -0.45
C THR A 7 4.40 -8.71 0.03
N GLU A 8 4.28 -8.54 1.35
CA GLU A 8 3.56 -7.41 1.94
C GLU A 8 4.11 -6.07 1.44
N LYS A 9 5.43 -5.98 1.27
CA LYS A 9 6.12 -4.78 0.77
C LYS A 9 5.85 -4.53 -0.71
N GLU A 10 5.91 -5.56 -1.55
CA GLU A 10 5.61 -5.41 -2.98
C GLU A 10 4.14 -5.02 -3.22
N ALA A 11 3.22 -5.58 -2.42
CA ALA A 11 1.82 -5.20 -2.48
C ALA A 11 1.61 -3.75 -1.99
N TYR A 12 2.37 -3.29 -0.99
CA TYR A 12 2.35 -1.89 -0.56
C TYR A 12 2.84 -0.94 -1.66
N LEU A 13 3.96 -1.28 -2.30
CA LEU A 13 4.52 -0.53 -3.43
C LEU A 13 3.53 -0.46 -4.61
N ALA A 14 2.87 -1.57 -4.93
CA ALA A 14 1.85 -1.60 -5.97
C ALA A 14 0.66 -0.68 -5.63
N MET A 15 0.24 -0.64 -4.37
CA MET A 15 -0.81 0.25 -3.88
C MET A 15 -0.38 1.72 -3.94
N GLN A 16 0.84 2.04 -3.51
CA GLN A 16 1.41 3.39 -3.59
C GLN A 16 1.46 3.90 -5.04
N LEU A 17 1.97 3.09 -5.97
CA LEU A 17 2.02 3.43 -7.40
C LEU A 17 0.63 3.66 -8.00
N PHE A 18 -0.35 2.88 -7.57
CA PHE A 18 -1.73 3.08 -7.99
C PHE A 18 -2.27 4.45 -7.53
N VAL A 19 -2.06 4.80 -6.26
CA VAL A 19 -2.48 6.09 -5.70
C VAL A 19 -1.74 7.26 -6.36
N GLU A 20 -0.44 7.12 -6.63
CA GLU A 20 0.36 8.11 -7.35
C GLU A 20 -0.19 8.37 -8.77
N ASN A 21 -0.53 7.31 -9.49
CA ASN A 21 -1.17 7.44 -10.81
C ASN A 21 -2.50 8.19 -10.72
N VAL A 22 -3.34 7.89 -9.72
CA VAL A 22 -4.61 8.60 -9.52
C VAL A 22 -4.38 10.07 -9.22
N TRP A 23 -3.46 10.37 -8.30
CA TRP A 23 -3.08 11.75 -7.99
C TRP A 23 -2.58 12.51 -9.22
N SER A 24 -1.76 11.88 -10.07
CA SER A 24 -1.24 12.50 -11.29
C SER A 24 -2.34 12.94 -12.27
N MET A 25 -3.51 12.29 -12.21
CA MET A 25 -4.66 12.60 -13.06
C MET A 25 -5.63 13.61 -12.43
N THR A 26 -5.75 13.61 -11.10
CA THR A 26 -6.75 14.42 -10.39
C THR A 26 -6.18 15.69 -9.77
N ASN A 27 -4.87 15.69 -9.49
CA ASN A 27 -4.16 16.70 -8.70
C ASN A 27 -4.80 16.95 -7.32
N ASP A 28 -5.40 15.90 -6.73
CA ASP A 28 -6.05 15.96 -5.43
C ASP A 28 -5.05 16.13 -4.28
N GLU A 29 -5.18 17.19 -3.49
CA GLU A 29 -4.26 17.50 -2.39
C GLU A 29 -4.31 16.47 -1.26
N GLY A 30 -5.47 15.82 -1.03
CA GLY A 30 -5.60 14.76 -0.04
C GLY A 30 -4.77 13.54 -0.40
N LEU A 31 -4.75 13.16 -1.69
CA LEU A 31 -3.88 12.10 -2.18
C LEU A 31 -2.40 12.47 -2.08
N ALA A 32 -2.04 13.73 -2.36
CA ALA A 32 -0.67 14.22 -2.18
C ALA A 32 -0.20 14.10 -0.72
N MET A 33 -1.06 14.49 0.22
CA MET A 33 -0.79 14.36 1.66
C MET A 33 -0.61 12.89 2.07
N MET A 34 -1.51 12.02 1.63
CA MET A 34 -1.42 10.58 1.90
C MET A 34 -0.12 9.98 1.36
N LEU A 35 0.23 10.27 0.10
CA LEU A 35 1.47 9.78 -0.53
C LEU A 35 2.73 10.22 0.23
N SER A 36 2.72 11.43 0.81
CA SER A 36 3.84 11.91 1.63
C SER A 36 4.05 11.10 2.90
N SER A 37 2.98 10.57 3.50
CA SER A 37 3.06 9.71 4.70
C SER A 37 3.42 8.26 4.37
N MET A 38 3.23 7.84 3.11
CA MET A 38 3.47 6.47 2.65
C MET A 38 4.91 6.19 2.18
N ILE A 39 5.82 7.17 2.27
CA ILE A 39 7.20 7.02 1.78
C ILE A 39 7.89 5.83 2.46
N ILE A 40 8.41 4.89 1.68
CA ILE A 40 9.24 3.79 2.19
C ILE A 40 10.67 4.30 2.39
N LEU A 41 11.20 4.15 3.61
CA LEU A 41 12.59 4.42 3.96
C LEU A 41 13.52 3.30 3.45
N GLU A 42 14.81 3.59 3.24
CA GLU A 42 15.80 2.63 2.72
C GLU A 42 15.86 1.31 3.53
N GLU A 43 15.57 1.35 4.83
CA GLU A 43 15.57 0.18 5.71
C GLU A 43 14.31 -0.70 5.59
N GLY A 44 13.35 -0.30 4.73
CA GLY A 44 12.20 -1.11 4.35
C GLY A 44 10.91 -0.88 5.15
N GLY A 45 10.90 0.07 6.08
CA GLY A 45 9.68 0.58 6.74
C GLY A 45 9.14 1.85 6.09
N THR A 46 7.97 2.31 6.52
CA THR A 46 7.38 3.60 6.10
C THR A 46 7.90 4.75 6.96
N ALA A 47 7.80 5.99 6.47
CA ALA A 47 8.12 7.19 7.23
C ALA A 47 7.25 7.35 8.48
N ASP A 48 6.01 6.85 8.44
CA ASP A 48 5.13 6.69 9.59
C ASP A 48 4.84 5.19 9.82
N PRO A 49 5.35 4.57 10.91
CA PRO A 49 5.10 3.17 11.24
C PRO A 49 3.62 2.79 11.35
N ALA A 50 2.74 3.75 11.68
CA ALA A 50 1.29 3.48 11.78
C ALA A 50 0.69 3.04 10.43
N TYR A 51 1.16 3.64 9.32
CA TYR A 51 0.71 3.27 7.97
C TYR A 51 1.12 1.86 7.59
N TRP A 52 2.25 1.37 8.10
CA TRP A 52 2.69 -0.01 7.85
C TRP A 52 1.82 -1.01 8.61
N GLU A 53 1.51 -0.74 9.89
CA GLU A 53 0.61 -1.59 10.67
C GLU A 53 -0.81 -1.63 10.08
N ASP A 54 -1.37 -0.48 9.70
CA ASP A 54 -2.68 -0.39 9.03
C ASP A 54 -2.70 -1.18 7.72
N TRP A 55 -1.57 -1.18 6.99
CA TRP A 55 -1.41 -1.96 5.78
C TRP A 55 -1.39 -3.47 6.03
N LEU A 56 -0.62 -3.92 7.03
CA LEU A 56 -0.57 -5.34 7.42
C LEU A 56 -1.95 -5.83 7.86
N ASP A 57 -2.71 -5.01 8.58
CA ASP A 57 -4.09 -5.29 8.95
C ASP A 57 -5.02 -5.46 7.74
N CYS A 58 -4.85 -4.62 6.71
CA CYS A 58 -5.58 -4.77 5.46
C CYS A 58 -5.24 -6.09 4.74
N ILE A 59 -3.96 -6.45 4.66
CA ILE A 59 -3.52 -7.74 4.09
C ILE A 59 -4.13 -8.91 4.87
N ASN A 60 -4.06 -8.87 6.19
CA ASN A 60 -4.59 -9.92 7.06
C ASN A 60 -6.08 -10.14 6.84
N LYS A 61 -6.87 -9.06 6.72
CA LYS A 61 -8.31 -9.14 6.40
C LYS A 61 -8.56 -9.82 5.05
N VAL A 62 -7.80 -9.45 4.01
CA VAL A 62 -7.94 -10.05 2.67
C VAL A 62 -7.55 -11.53 2.69
N VAL A 63 -6.44 -11.88 3.34
CA VAL A 63 -5.95 -13.27 3.43
C VAL A 63 -6.90 -14.14 4.26
N ALA A 64 -7.45 -13.63 5.36
CA ALA A 64 -8.44 -14.33 6.16
C ALA A 64 -9.72 -14.60 5.34
N GLY A 65 -10.20 -13.61 4.58
CA GLY A 65 -11.37 -13.78 3.70
C GLY A 65 -11.18 -14.86 2.64
N ARG A 66 -9.96 -15.01 2.10
CA ARG A 66 -9.64 -16.10 1.15
C ARG A 66 -9.67 -17.50 1.75
N LYS A 67 -9.50 -17.64 3.07
CA LYS A 67 -9.55 -18.94 3.76
C LYS A 67 -10.97 -19.34 4.17
N ALA A 68 -11.90 -18.39 4.17
CA ALA A 68 -13.28 -18.58 4.62
C ALA A 68 -14.27 -18.89 3.49
N GLY A 69 -13.84 -18.82 2.23
CA GLY A 69 -14.62 -19.18 1.03
C GLY A 69 -13.94 -20.27 0.22
#